data_AF-A0A3S2TYM8-F1
#
_entry.id   AF-A0A3S2TYM8-F1
#
_cell.length_a   1.000
_cell.length_b   1.000
_cell.length_c   1.000
_cell.angle_alpha   90.00
_cell.angle_beta   90.00
_cell.angle_gamma   90.00
#
_symmetry.space_group_name_H-M   'P 1'
#
loop_
_entity.id
_entity.type
_entity.pdbx_description
1 polymer ?
#
loop_
_entity_poly.entity_id
_entity_poly.type
_entity_poly.pdbx_seq_one_letter_code
_entity_poly.pdbx_strand_id
1 'polypeptide(L)'
;MSMAYEEYMKQMVKPMRAELVNAGFEELTSEEAVEEFISKSEGTSLVVVNSVCGCAAGLARPAATQAVLQAEKKPDHLVTVFAGQDKEATARMREFFGDIEPSSPSMALIKDNQVVHFIPRYDIEGNSMEAIMENLMSAFEQNC
;
A
#
# COMPACT_ATOMS: atom_id res chain seq x y z
N MET A 1 12.88 -23.44 3.08
CA MET A 1 11.48 -23.79 3.46
C MET A 1 11.04 -24.96 2.58
N SER A 2 10.04 -25.74 2.98
CA SER A 2 9.54 -26.81 2.10
C SER A 2 8.64 -26.21 1.01
N MET A 3 8.64 -26.81 -0.19
CA MET A 3 7.74 -26.43 -1.30
C MET A 3 6.26 -26.38 -0.86
N ALA A 4 5.86 -27.24 0.07
CA ALA A 4 4.49 -27.29 0.60
C ALA A 4 4.14 -26.08 1.47
N TYR A 5 5.09 -25.56 2.25
CA TYR A 5 4.87 -24.36 3.05
C TYR A 5 4.71 -23.12 2.16
N GLU A 6 5.53 -23.00 1.12
CA GLU A 6 5.45 -21.89 0.17
C GLU A 6 4.12 -21.88 -0.58
N GLU A 7 3.67 -23.04 -1.07
CA GLU A 7 2.37 -23.15 -1.74
C GLU A 7 1.20 -22.85 -0.79
N TYR A 8 1.26 -23.33 0.46
CA TYR A 8 0.26 -23.01 1.47
C TYR A 8 0.17 -21.49 1.72
N MET A 9 1.32 -20.83 1.89
CA MET A 9 1.37 -19.38 2.09
C MET A 9 0.81 -18.62 0.88
N LYS A 10 1.15 -19.03 -0.35
CA LYS A 10 0.60 -18.45 -1.58
C LYS A 10 -0.93 -18.51 -1.63
N GLN A 11 -1.51 -19.66 -1.28
CA GLN A 11 -2.98 -19.80 -1.24
C GLN A 11 -3.60 -18.97 -0.11
N MET A 12 -2.95 -18.92 1.05
CA MET A 12 -3.44 -18.20 2.23
C MET A 12 -3.51 -16.68 2.02
N VAL A 13 -2.53 -16.08 1.32
CA VAL A 13 -2.49 -14.62 1.10
C VAL A 13 -3.30 -14.14 -0.09
N LYS A 14 -3.74 -15.06 -0.96
CA LYS A 14 -4.56 -14.75 -2.14
C LYS A 14 -5.79 -13.86 -1.84
N PRO A 15 -6.62 -14.12 -0.81
CA PRO A 15 -7.72 -13.22 -0.47
C PRO A 15 -7.25 -11.82 -0.02
N MET A 16 -6.10 -11.73 0.65
CA MET A 16 -5.55 -10.46 1.14
C MET A 16 -5.04 -9.57 -0.01
N ARG A 17 -4.56 -10.21 -1.09
CA ARG A 17 -4.22 -9.55 -2.37
C ARG A 17 -5.48 -9.09 -3.10
N ALA A 18 -6.44 -10.00 -3.25
CA ALA A 18 -7.67 -9.76 -4.00
C ALA A 18 -8.47 -8.57 -3.45
N GLU A 19 -8.42 -8.30 -2.14
CA GLU A 19 -9.11 -7.14 -1.54
C GLU A 19 -8.65 -5.80 -2.14
N LEU A 20 -7.34 -5.63 -2.37
CA LEU A 20 -6.80 -4.41 -3.00
C LEU A 20 -6.94 -4.47 -4.54
N VAL A 21 -6.66 -5.62 -5.16
CA VAL A 21 -6.77 -5.76 -6.63
C VAL A 21 -8.18 -5.50 -7.12
N ASN A 22 -9.20 -6.05 -6.44
CA ASN A 22 -10.59 -5.83 -6.81
C ASN A 22 -11.03 -4.37 -6.63
N ALA A 23 -10.30 -3.60 -5.81
CA ALA A 23 -10.50 -2.16 -5.63
C ALA A 23 -9.67 -1.30 -6.60
N GLY A 24 -8.95 -1.92 -7.54
CA GLY A 24 -8.20 -1.22 -8.60
C GLY A 24 -6.72 -1.01 -8.32
N PHE A 25 -6.16 -1.60 -7.25
CA PHE A 25 -4.73 -1.53 -7.00
C PHE A 25 -3.96 -2.53 -7.88
N GLU A 26 -2.92 -2.06 -8.55
CA GLU A 26 -1.95 -2.90 -9.25
C GLU A 26 -0.96 -3.54 -8.26
N GLU A 27 -0.75 -4.85 -8.36
CA GLU A 27 0.23 -5.55 -7.51
C GLU A 27 1.62 -5.50 -8.13
N LEU A 28 2.57 -4.90 -7.41
CA LEU A 28 3.98 -4.89 -7.76
C LEU A 28 4.67 -6.00 -6.99
N THR A 29 5.00 -7.09 -7.69
CA THR A 29 5.46 -8.35 -7.07
C THR A 29 6.96 -8.62 -7.22
N SER A 30 7.66 -7.84 -8.05
CA SER A 30 9.11 -7.90 -8.22
C SER A 30 9.77 -6.53 -8.06
N GLU A 31 11.09 -6.52 -7.88
CA GLU A 31 11.89 -5.30 -7.86
C GLU A 31 11.73 -4.53 -9.17
N GLU A 32 11.80 -5.20 -10.31
CA GLU A 32 11.69 -4.60 -11.64
C GLU A 32 10.31 -3.96 -11.86
N ALA A 33 9.24 -4.59 -11.38
CA ALA A 33 7.90 -4.00 -11.46
C ALA A 33 7.80 -2.69 -10.67
N VAL A 34 8.48 -2.59 -9.52
CA VAL A 34 8.54 -1.36 -8.72
C VAL A 34 9.37 -0.29 -9.42
N GLU A 35 10.52 -0.65 -9.98
CA GLU A 35 11.35 0.30 -10.74
C GLU A 35 10.65 0.82 -11.99
N GLU A 36 10.00 -0.07 -12.73
CA GLU A 36 9.23 0.28 -13.92
C GLU A 36 8.10 1.24 -13.55
N PHE A 37 7.34 0.94 -12.49
CA PHE A 37 6.30 1.82 -11.98
C PHE A 37 6.85 3.22 -11.69
N ILE A 38 7.92 3.33 -10.89
CA ILE A 38 8.44 4.61 -10.42
C ILE A 38 9.11 5.42 -11.54
N SER A 39 9.69 4.75 -12.53
CA SER A 39 10.27 5.43 -13.70
C SER A 39 9.22 6.01 -14.65
N LYS A 40 7.97 5.50 -14.61
CA LYS A 40 6.90 5.83 -15.56
C LYS A 40 5.75 6.60 -14.93
N SER A 41 5.54 6.47 -13.62
CA SER A 41 4.44 7.11 -12.91
C SER A 41 4.65 8.61 -12.85
N GLU A 42 3.70 9.37 -13.39
CA GLU A 42 3.60 10.82 -13.28
C GLU A 42 2.37 11.16 -12.43
N GLY A 43 2.32 12.36 -11.84
CA GLY A 43 1.19 12.74 -11.00
C GLY A 43 1.23 12.06 -9.65
N THR A 44 0.08 11.57 -9.17
CA THR A 44 -0.10 11.09 -7.79
C THR A 44 -0.36 9.60 -7.71
N SER A 45 0.29 8.95 -6.74
CA SER A 45 0.20 7.51 -6.53
C SER A 45 -0.05 7.17 -5.08
N LEU A 46 -1.10 6.40 -4.80
CA LEU A 46 -1.27 5.79 -3.48
C LEU A 46 -0.63 4.40 -3.48
N VAL A 47 0.38 4.24 -2.65
CA VAL A 47 1.06 2.97 -2.40
C VAL A 47 0.55 2.39 -1.09
N VAL A 48 0.02 1.18 -1.12
CA VAL A 48 -0.31 0.41 0.08
C VAL A 48 0.74 -0.68 0.29
N VAL A 49 1.51 -0.59 1.37
CA VAL A 49 2.38 -1.68 1.84
C VAL A 49 1.50 -2.67 2.61
N ASN A 50 1.01 -3.69 1.91
CA ASN A 50 0.11 -4.69 2.45
C ASN A 50 0.84 -5.63 3.43
N SER A 51 0.08 -6.32 4.28
CA SER A 51 0.59 -7.24 5.29
C SER A 51 -0.44 -8.31 5.65
N VAL A 52 0.05 -9.43 6.20
CA VAL A 52 -0.80 -10.49 6.78
C VAL A 52 -1.33 -10.13 8.18
N CYS A 53 -0.84 -9.04 8.78
CA CYS A 53 -1.24 -8.62 10.13
C CYS A 53 -2.74 -8.26 10.22
N GLY A 54 -3.35 -8.48 11.40
CA GLY A 54 -4.77 -8.21 11.62
C GLY A 54 -5.17 -6.75 11.40
N CYS A 55 -4.32 -5.78 11.73
CA CYS A 55 -4.55 -4.36 11.44
C CYS A 55 -4.57 -4.05 9.93
N ALA A 56 -3.91 -4.85 9.09
CA ALA A 56 -4.02 -4.68 7.64
C ALA A 56 -5.41 -5.06 7.14
N ALA A 57 -5.96 -6.17 7.66
CA ALA A 57 -7.28 -6.67 7.30
C ALA A 57 -8.43 -5.84 7.89
N GLY A 58 -8.31 -5.44 9.15
CA GLY A 58 -9.37 -4.72 9.84
C GLY A 58 -9.39 -3.22 9.56
N LEU A 59 -8.27 -2.63 9.14
CA LEU A 59 -8.10 -1.17 9.07
C LEU A 59 -7.47 -0.72 7.76
N ALA A 60 -6.23 -1.12 7.45
CA ALA A 60 -5.49 -0.51 6.33
C ALA A 60 -6.13 -0.73 4.96
N ARG A 61 -6.46 -1.98 4.59
CA ARG A 61 -7.05 -2.27 3.28
C ARG A 61 -8.47 -1.71 3.15
N PRO A 62 -9.38 -1.85 4.13
CA PRO A 62 -10.69 -1.22 4.03
C PRO A 62 -10.60 0.31 4.01
N ALA A 63 -9.72 0.93 4.80
CA ALA A 63 -9.55 2.38 4.78
C ALA A 63 -9.06 2.89 3.43
N ALA A 64 -8.03 2.26 2.85
CA ALA A 64 -7.50 2.65 1.55
C ALA A 64 -8.55 2.52 0.44
N THR A 65 -9.26 1.39 0.39
CA THR A 65 -10.28 1.13 -0.63
C THR A 65 -11.48 2.07 -0.50
N GLN A 66 -11.96 2.32 0.73
CA GLN A 66 -13.08 3.23 0.96
C GLN A 66 -12.68 4.69 0.73
N ALA A 67 -11.49 5.12 1.14
CA ALA A 67 -11.01 6.48 0.91
C ALA A 67 -10.91 6.77 -0.59
N VAL A 68 -10.35 5.87 -1.39
CA VAL A 68 -10.28 6.00 -2.86
C VAL A 68 -11.68 6.03 -3.48
N LEU A 69 -12.62 5.24 -2.98
CA LEU A 69 -13.99 5.23 -3.49
C LEU A 69 -14.72 6.55 -3.23
N GLN A 70 -14.57 7.11 -2.02
CA GLN A 70 -15.32 8.26 -1.53
C GLN A 70 -14.69 9.61 -1.86
N ALA A 71 -13.38 9.67 -2.12
CA ALA A 71 -12.69 10.93 -2.35
C ALA A 71 -13.14 11.61 -3.66
N GLU A 72 -13.27 12.94 -3.62
CA GLU A 72 -13.54 13.75 -4.83
C GLU A 72 -12.28 13.87 -5.70
N LYS A 73 -11.13 14.14 -5.07
CA LYS A 73 -9.81 14.07 -5.71
C LYS A 73 -9.16 12.73 -5.41
N LYS A 74 -8.67 12.05 -6.44
CA LYS A 74 -8.16 10.68 -6.34
C LYS A 74 -6.73 10.62 -6.84
N PRO A 75 -5.90 9.73 -6.27
CA PRO A 75 -4.62 9.39 -6.86
C PRO A 75 -4.79 8.87 -8.29
N ASP A 76 -3.89 9.25 -9.18
CA ASP A 76 -3.86 8.78 -10.58
C ASP A 76 -3.52 7.30 -10.67
N HIS A 77 -2.68 6.83 -9.75
CA HIS A 77 -2.24 5.45 -9.66
C HIS A 77 -2.52 4.86 -8.28
N LEU A 78 -2.95 3.60 -8.28
CA LEU A 78 -3.18 2.80 -7.07
C LEU A 78 -2.31 1.56 -7.19
N VAL A 79 -1.33 1.41 -6.30
CA VAL A 79 -0.41 0.27 -6.34
C VAL A 79 -0.20 -0.34 -4.96
N THR A 80 0.18 -1.61 -4.92
CA THR A 80 0.46 -2.29 -3.67
C THR A 80 1.66 -3.23 -3.77
N VAL A 81 2.43 -3.29 -2.69
CA VAL A 81 3.48 -4.29 -2.45
C VAL A 81 3.13 -5.09 -1.21
N PHE A 82 3.49 -6.38 -1.16
CA PHE A 82 3.11 -7.25 -0.05
C PHE A 82 4.28 -7.56 0.89
N ALA A 83 4.33 -6.87 2.03
CA ALA A 83 5.40 -7.04 3.01
C ALA A 83 5.47 -8.48 3.55
N GLY A 84 6.66 -9.06 3.47
CA GLY A 84 6.95 -10.42 3.91
C GLY A 84 6.60 -11.52 2.91
N GLN A 85 5.79 -11.24 1.90
CA GLN A 85 5.53 -12.15 0.77
C GLN A 85 6.41 -11.78 -0.43
N ASP A 86 6.28 -10.54 -0.92
CA ASP A 86 7.05 -10.01 -2.05
C ASP A 86 8.17 -9.13 -1.50
N LYS A 87 9.17 -9.79 -0.91
CA LYS A 87 10.21 -9.12 -0.10
C LYS A 87 11.04 -8.13 -0.92
N GLU A 88 11.43 -8.52 -2.12
CA GLU A 88 12.25 -7.69 -3.03
C GLU A 88 11.45 -6.47 -3.50
N ALA A 89 10.22 -6.65 -3.97
CA ALA A 89 9.33 -5.55 -4.32
C ALA A 89 9.09 -4.58 -3.15
N THR A 90 8.83 -5.11 -1.95
CA THR A 90 8.60 -4.28 -0.76
C THR A 90 9.87 -3.53 -0.34
N ALA A 91 11.03 -4.18 -0.39
CA ALA A 91 12.31 -3.56 -0.06
C ALA A 91 12.60 -2.43 -1.05
N ARG A 92 12.45 -2.70 -2.36
CA ARG A 92 12.66 -1.71 -3.41
C ARG A 92 11.75 -0.51 -3.23
N MET A 93 10.46 -0.73 -3.01
CA MET A 93 9.50 0.35 -2.78
C MET A 93 9.86 1.21 -1.56
N ARG A 94 10.40 0.59 -0.48
CA ARG A 94 10.83 1.32 0.72
C ARG A 94 12.06 2.19 0.50
N GLU A 95 12.97 1.81 -0.39
CA GLU A 95 14.12 2.67 -0.73
C GLU A 95 13.65 4.01 -1.30
N PHE A 96 12.55 4.02 -2.05
CA PHE A 96 11.94 5.25 -2.56
C PHE A 96 11.22 6.08 -1.50
N PHE A 97 10.94 5.50 -0.33
CA PHE A 97 10.42 6.26 0.82
C PHE A 97 11.52 7.03 1.56
N GLY A 98 12.80 6.84 1.21
CA GLY A 98 13.92 7.54 1.84
C GLY A 98 14.15 7.11 3.29
N ASP A 99 14.31 8.08 4.20
CA ASP A 99 14.65 7.85 5.61
C ASP A 99 13.44 7.46 6.49
N ILE A 100 12.27 7.16 5.89
CA ILE A 100 11.06 6.79 6.63
C ILE A 100 11.22 5.37 7.20
N GLU A 101 10.99 5.22 8.50
CA GLU A 101 11.13 3.93 9.18
C GLU A 101 10.16 2.87 8.59
N PRO A 102 10.67 1.70 8.19
CA PRO A 102 9.86 0.68 7.53
C PRO A 102 8.86 0.06 8.51
N SER A 103 7.57 0.11 8.15
CA SER A 103 6.50 -0.56 8.90
C SER A 103 5.55 -1.31 7.97
N SER A 104 4.67 -2.15 8.52
CA SER A 104 3.61 -2.82 7.75
C SER A 104 2.44 -3.23 8.66
N PRO A 105 1.16 -2.99 8.27
CA PRO A 105 0.78 -2.21 7.09
C PRO A 105 1.21 -0.74 7.18
N SER A 106 1.45 -0.10 6.04
CA SER A 106 1.71 1.34 5.93
C SER A 106 1.24 1.84 4.57
N MET A 107 1.03 3.14 4.42
CA MET A 107 0.58 3.76 3.17
C MET A 107 1.41 4.99 2.85
N ALA A 108 1.66 5.24 1.57
CA ALA A 108 2.37 6.42 1.09
C ALA A 108 1.58 7.06 -0.06
N LEU A 109 1.45 8.39 -0.03
CA LEU A 109 1.05 9.17 -1.19
C LEU A 109 2.33 9.75 -1.80
N ILE A 110 2.57 9.40 -3.05
CA ILE A 110 3.70 9.87 -3.84
C ILE A 110 3.19 10.86 -4.87
N LYS A 111 3.90 11.97 -5.05
CA LYS A 111 3.67 12.92 -6.14
C LYS A 111 5.00 13.21 -6.84
N ASP A 112 5.05 13.00 -8.15
CA ASP A 112 6.24 13.26 -8.98
C ASP A 112 7.53 12.67 -8.37
N ASN A 113 7.48 11.39 -7.98
CA ASN A 113 8.55 10.62 -7.33
C ASN A 113 9.01 11.13 -5.96
N GLN A 114 8.19 11.91 -5.26
CA GLN A 114 8.42 12.32 -3.88
C GLN A 114 7.28 11.85 -2.98
N VAL A 115 7.61 11.29 -1.80
CA VAL A 115 6.61 11.00 -0.78
C VAL A 115 6.10 12.33 -0.21
N VAL A 116 4.85 12.66 -0.49
CA VAL A 116 4.19 13.88 0.01
C VAL A 116 3.35 13.63 1.26
N HIS A 117 2.98 12.37 1.50
CA HIS A 117 2.30 11.95 2.72
C HIS A 117 2.63 10.50 3.06
N PHE A 118 2.75 10.18 4.35
CA PHE A 118 3.04 8.82 4.80
C PHE A 118 2.22 8.48 6.05
N ILE A 119 1.64 7.29 6.06
CA ILE A 119 0.88 6.75 7.19
C ILE A 119 1.59 5.47 7.66
N PRO A 120 2.37 5.54 8.74
CA PRO A 120 3.06 4.39 9.31
C PRO A 120 2.08 3.47 10.06
N ARG A 121 2.56 2.26 10.41
CA ARG A 121 1.75 1.27 11.14
C ARG A 121 1.13 1.83 12.43
N TYR A 122 1.84 2.65 13.20
CA TYR A 122 1.32 3.15 14.48
C TYR A 122 0.15 4.15 14.32
N ASP A 123 0.02 4.77 13.15
CA ASP A 123 -1.14 5.61 12.79
C ASP A 123 -2.31 4.79 12.22
N ILE A 124 -2.12 3.47 12.07
CA ILE A 124 -3.15 2.52 11.65
C ILE A 124 -3.56 1.66 12.85
N GLU A 125 -2.60 1.02 13.50
CA GLU A 125 -2.82 0.11 14.62
C GLU A 125 -3.37 0.86 15.84
N GLY A 126 -4.53 0.43 16.33
CA GLY A 126 -5.19 1.05 17.49
C GLY A 126 -6.01 2.30 17.15
N ASN A 127 -6.04 2.73 15.89
CA ASN A 127 -6.87 3.85 15.42
C ASN A 127 -8.23 3.36 14.90
N SER A 128 -9.18 4.29 14.78
CA SER A 128 -10.49 3.99 14.17
C SER A 128 -10.41 4.05 12.65
N MET A 129 -11.35 3.38 11.98
CA MET A 129 -11.45 3.41 10.52
C MET A 129 -11.62 4.84 10.00
N GLU A 130 -12.48 5.61 10.66
CA GLU A 130 -12.81 6.99 10.30
C GLU A 130 -11.56 7.87 10.36
N ALA A 131 -10.75 7.75 11.41
CA ALA A 131 -9.51 8.53 11.55
C ALA A 131 -8.51 8.24 10.42
N ILE A 132 -8.36 6.97 10.03
CA ILE A 132 -7.45 6.57 8.95
C ILE A 132 -7.97 7.07 7.60
N MET A 133 -9.29 6.99 7.37
CA MET A 133 -9.92 7.51 6.16
C MET A 133 -9.82 9.04 6.08
N GLU A 134 -10.09 9.77 7.16
CA GLU A 134 -9.93 11.23 7.21
C GLU A 134 -8.49 11.64 6.92
N ASN A 135 -7.51 10.90 7.45
CA ASN A 135 -6.09 11.11 7.16
C ASN A 135 -5.79 10.95 5.66
N LEU A 136 -6.25 9.85 5.04
CA LEU A 136 -6.09 9.62 3.60
C LEU A 136 -6.80 10.67 2.74
N MET A 137 -8.08 10.95 3.01
CA MET A 137 -8.87 11.91 2.24
C MET A 137 -8.29 13.33 2.33
N SER A 138 -7.79 13.71 3.52
CA SER A 138 -7.11 15.00 3.69
C SER A 138 -5.83 15.08 2.87
N ALA A 139 -5.07 13.98 2.81
CA ALA A 139 -3.87 13.91 1.98
C ALA A 139 -4.19 13.99 0.48
N PHE A 140 -5.28 13.33 0.03
CA PHE A 140 -5.75 13.41 -1.35
C PHE A 140 -6.17 14.83 -1.72
N GLU A 141 -6.99 15.49 -0.89
CA GLU A 141 -7.48 16.84 -1.15
C GLU A 141 -6.34 17.87 -1.34
N GLN A 142 -5.24 17.68 -0.61
CA GLN A 142 -4.07 18.57 -0.64
C GLN A 142 -3.13 18.32 -1.82
N ASN A 143 -3.04 17.07 -2.31
CA ASN A 143 -1.95 16.67 -3.20
C ASN A 143 -2.42 16.17 -4.57
N CYS A 144 -3.61 15.58 -4.67
CA CYS A 144 -4.27 15.17 -5.91
C CYS A 144 -5.05 16.34 -6.50
#